data_AF-A0A3D3CHU4-F1
#
_entry.id   AF-A0A3D3CHU4-F1
#
_cell.length_a   1.000
_cell.length_b   1.000
_cell.length_c   1.000
_cell.angle_alpha   90.00
_cell.angle_beta   90.00
_cell.angle_gamma   90.00
#
_symmetry.space_group_name_H-M   'P 1'
#
loop_
_entity.id
_entity.type
_entity.pdbx_description
1 polymer ?
#
loop_
_entity_poly.entity_id
_entity_poly.type
_entity_poly.pdbx_seq_one_letter_code
_entity_poly.pdbx_strand_id
1 'polypeptide(L)'
;MGVGRRTSRNLRGDVYNNDTILPRDTPKRRRNMNTIVVRHYVPAPSAKGACPHCVETGGNIRSVIDEIAPRLSGMNLDVRLETVPVRQTTDNKTGSFNTVSFLAPDAGIPDEVTIEELLDAEVRTEGGARTLVLNGVEYGALPKELITDAIVRVVFATMGGCGGGGCGTCTGCPE
;
A
#
# COMPACT_ATOMS: atom_id res chain seq x y z
N MET A 1 59.03 36.98 -38.33
CA MET A 1 58.66 36.38 -37.04
C MET A 1 57.95 35.05 -37.31
N GLY A 2 58.42 33.95 -36.68
CA GLY A 2 57.84 32.59 -36.57
C GLY A 2 57.43 31.90 -37.89
N VAL A 3 58.15 30.91 -38.46
CA VAL A 3 58.41 29.52 -37.97
C VAL A 3 57.11 28.86 -37.46
N GLY A 4 56.59 27.74 -37.96
CA GLY A 4 57.05 26.81 -38.97
C GLY A 4 56.17 25.54 -38.97
N ARG A 5 55.55 25.29 -40.12
CA ARG A 5 55.49 24.00 -40.85
C ARG A 5 54.84 22.75 -40.24
N ARG A 6 54.02 22.18 -41.14
CA ARG A 6 53.89 20.76 -41.53
C ARG A 6 52.88 19.90 -40.78
N THR A 7 51.70 19.87 -41.39
CA THR A 7 50.90 18.65 -41.54
C THR A 7 51.78 17.47 -41.96
N SER A 8 51.76 16.43 -41.14
CA SER A 8 52.21 15.09 -41.50
C SER A 8 51.06 14.14 -41.17
N ARG A 9 50.41 13.59 -42.20
CA ARG A 9 49.56 12.40 -42.06
C ARG A 9 50.46 11.19 -42.28
N ASN A 10 50.33 10.18 -41.41
CA ASN A 10 50.28 8.79 -41.87
C ASN A 10 49.71 7.84 -40.80
N LEU A 11 48.65 7.13 -41.22
CA LEU A 11 48.51 5.67 -41.16
C LEU A 11 48.64 4.99 -39.79
N ARG A 12 47.67 5.25 -38.91
CA ARG A 12 47.00 4.32 -37.96
C ARG A 12 46.15 5.22 -37.07
N GLY A 13 44.85 5.27 -37.34
CA GLY A 13 43.92 6.26 -36.80
C GLY A 13 43.53 6.04 -35.34
N ASP A 14 44.48 5.78 -34.44
CA ASP A 14 44.26 5.72 -33.01
C ASP A 14 44.85 6.97 -32.36
N VAL A 15 44.04 8.03 -32.29
CA VAL A 15 44.28 9.15 -31.38
C VAL A 15 43.50 8.85 -30.10
N TYR A 16 44.21 8.35 -29.10
CA TYR A 16 43.72 8.27 -27.73
C TYR A 16 43.64 9.69 -27.16
N ASN A 17 42.42 10.26 -27.14
CA ASN A 17 42.11 11.41 -26.30
C ASN A 17 41.72 10.92 -24.91
N ASN A 18 42.61 11.15 -23.95
CA ASN A 18 42.36 11.05 -22.52
C ASN A 18 41.56 12.26 -22.04
N ASP A 19 40.25 12.27 -22.28
CA ASP A 19 39.30 13.12 -21.55
C ASP A 19 37.94 12.43 -21.46
N THR A 20 37.90 11.43 -20.59
CA THR A 20 36.68 10.76 -20.16
C THR A 20 36.00 11.61 -19.09
N ILE A 21 34.96 12.37 -19.45
CA ILE A 21 33.84 12.64 -18.54
C ILE A 21 32.54 12.44 -19.32
N LEU A 22 32.14 11.18 -19.46
CA LEU A 22 30.74 10.83 -19.69
C LEU A 22 29.92 11.42 -18.53
N PRO A 23 28.73 12.00 -18.77
CA PRO A 23 27.82 12.30 -17.67
C PRO A 23 27.57 10.98 -16.95
N ARG A 24 27.92 10.94 -15.66
CA ARG A 24 27.46 9.88 -14.76
C ARG A 24 25.95 10.02 -14.70
N ASP A 25 25.26 9.30 -15.59
CA ASP A 25 23.94 8.77 -15.28
C ASP A 25 24.15 7.92 -14.03
N THR A 26 24.07 8.57 -12.87
CA THR A 26 23.69 7.87 -11.64
C THR A 26 22.48 7.04 -12.03
N PRO A 27 22.50 5.71 -11.85
CA PRO A 27 21.25 4.97 -11.95
C PRO A 27 20.33 5.67 -10.98
N LYS A 28 19.27 6.32 -11.49
CA LYS A 28 18.14 6.73 -10.66
C LYS A 28 17.84 5.47 -9.88
N ARG A 29 18.16 5.46 -8.57
CA ARG A 29 17.64 4.47 -7.64
C ARG A 29 16.18 4.38 -8.05
N ARG A 30 15.75 3.25 -8.61
CA ARG A 30 14.33 2.98 -8.70
C ARG A 30 13.89 3.20 -7.27
N ARG A 31 13.15 4.28 -7.01
CA ARG A 31 12.52 4.42 -5.71
C ARG A 31 11.67 3.16 -5.66
N ASN A 32 12.04 2.22 -4.80
CA ASN A 32 11.17 1.10 -4.55
C ASN A 32 9.87 1.76 -4.10
N MET A 33 8.84 1.63 -4.91
CA MET A 33 7.53 2.17 -4.59
C MET A 33 7.04 1.33 -3.42
N ASN A 34 6.83 1.96 -2.28
CA ASN A 34 6.36 1.25 -1.10
C ASN A 34 4.92 0.84 -1.37
N THR A 35 4.64 -0.45 -1.36
CA THR A 35 3.33 -0.97 -1.71
C THR A 35 2.55 -1.31 -0.45
N ILE A 36 1.37 -0.72 -0.30
CA ILE A 36 0.36 -1.08 0.67
C ILE A 36 -0.63 -2.03 -0.02
N VAL A 37 -0.76 -3.24 0.51
CA VAL A 37 -1.71 -4.24 0.04
C VAL A 37 -2.92 -4.21 0.96
N VAL A 38 -4.08 -3.87 0.41
CA VAL A 38 -5.38 -4.01 1.05
C VAL A 38 -5.92 -5.37 0.70
N ARG A 39 -5.98 -6.29 1.66
CA ARG A 39 -6.56 -7.62 1.47
C ARG A 39 -8.02 -7.59 1.85
N HIS A 40 -8.86 -8.11 0.95
CA HIS A 40 -10.29 -8.29 1.20
C HIS A 40 -10.66 -9.75 1.08
N TYR A 41 -11.11 -10.33 2.19
CA TYR A 41 -11.44 -11.75 2.31
C TYR A 41 -12.89 -11.98 1.89
N VAL A 42 -13.07 -12.73 0.80
CA VAL A 42 -14.39 -12.98 0.20
C VAL A 42 -14.69 -14.48 0.13
N PRO A 43 -15.98 -14.88 0.08
CA PRO A 43 -16.34 -16.26 -0.18
C PRO A 43 -15.72 -16.75 -1.49
N ALA A 44 -15.06 -17.91 -1.45
CA ALA A 44 -14.61 -18.55 -2.68
C ALA A 44 -15.82 -18.89 -3.57
N PRO A 45 -15.66 -18.97 -4.90
CA PRO A 45 -16.75 -19.32 -5.82
C PRO A 45 -17.42 -20.67 -5.51
N SER A 46 -16.70 -21.56 -4.82
CA SER A 46 -17.18 -22.87 -4.36
C SER A 46 -17.93 -22.85 -3.03
N ALA A 47 -17.94 -21.72 -2.31
CA ALA A 47 -18.64 -21.59 -1.04
C ALA A 47 -20.14 -21.42 -1.26
N LYS A 48 -20.96 -22.12 -0.48
CA LYS A 48 -22.42 -21.95 -0.50
C LYS A 48 -22.80 -20.75 0.36
N GLY A 49 -23.24 -19.67 -0.28
CA GLY A 49 -23.76 -18.48 0.42
C GLY A 49 -23.34 -17.20 -0.29
N ALA A 50 -24.32 -16.34 -0.57
CA ALA A 50 -24.03 -14.98 -1.03
C ALA A 50 -23.58 -14.13 0.17
N CYS A 51 -22.59 -13.27 -0.03
CA CYS A 51 -22.21 -12.24 0.92
C CYS A 51 -22.44 -10.86 0.29
N PRO A 52 -23.66 -10.29 0.38
CA PRO A 52 -23.96 -8.97 -0.16
C PRO A 52 -23.04 -7.88 0.39
N HIS A 53 -22.75 -7.94 1.69
CA HIS A 53 -21.84 -7.01 2.36
C HIS A 53 -20.40 -7.08 1.83
N CYS A 54 -19.95 -8.25 1.37
CA CYS A 54 -18.65 -8.39 0.73
C CYS A 54 -18.63 -7.67 -0.62
N VAL A 55 -19.69 -7.78 -1.42
CA VAL A 55 -19.78 -7.10 -2.72
C VAL A 55 -19.73 -5.58 -2.53
N GLU A 56 -20.52 -5.07 -1.58
CA GLU A 56 -20.57 -3.64 -1.25
C GLU A 56 -19.22 -3.14 -0.72
N THR A 57 -18.64 -3.83 0.26
CA THR A 57 -17.32 -3.49 0.83
C THR A 57 -16.24 -3.49 -0.26
N GLY A 58 -16.18 -4.52 -1.10
CA GLY A 58 -15.23 -4.59 -2.21
C GLY A 58 -15.41 -3.45 -3.23
N GLY A 59 -16.66 -3.03 -3.48
CA GLY A 59 -16.96 -1.84 -4.29
C GLY A 59 -16.42 -0.55 -3.66
N ASN A 60 -16.67 -0.38 -2.35
CA ASN A 60 -16.19 0.78 -1.60
C ASN A 60 -14.66 0.86 -1.56
N ILE A 61 -13.97 -0.27 -1.34
CA ILE A 61 -12.50 -0.31 -1.33
C ILE A 61 -11.93 0.13 -2.68
N ARG A 62 -12.46 -0.41 -3.80
CA ARG A 62 -11.99 -0.01 -5.14
C ARG A 62 -12.19 1.49 -5.38
N SER A 63 -13.37 2.01 -5.05
CA SER A 63 -13.65 3.44 -5.20
C SER A 63 -12.66 4.30 -4.40
N VAL A 64 -12.41 3.94 -3.13
CA VAL A 64 -11.48 4.68 -2.28
C VAL A 64 -10.06 4.62 -2.85
N ILE A 65 -9.58 3.44 -3.26
CA ILE A 65 -8.25 3.28 -3.87
C ILE A 65 -8.13 4.14 -5.13
N ASP A 66 -9.11 4.09 -6.03
CA ASP A 66 -9.11 4.88 -7.27
C ASP A 66 -9.08 6.39 -6.99
N GLU A 67 -9.79 6.84 -5.95
CA GLU A 67 -9.84 8.24 -5.53
C GLU A 67 -8.51 8.74 -4.92
N ILE A 68 -7.81 7.92 -4.12
CA ILE A 68 -6.61 8.33 -3.39
C ILE A 68 -5.29 7.97 -4.08
N ALA A 69 -5.26 6.95 -4.95
CA ALA A 69 -4.05 6.44 -5.59
C ALA A 69 -3.20 7.53 -6.28
N PRO A 70 -3.78 8.52 -6.99
CA PRO A 70 -2.98 9.60 -7.59
C PRO A 70 -2.21 10.43 -6.56
N ARG A 71 -2.80 10.64 -5.38
CA ARG A 71 -2.18 11.42 -4.29
C ARG A 71 -1.07 10.63 -3.62
N LEU A 72 -1.31 9.33 -3.38
CA LEU A 72 -0.34 8.43 -2.77
C LEU A 72 0.88 8.17 -3.68
N SER A 73 0.65 8.09 -4.99
CA SER A 73 1.73 7.97 -5.99
C SER A 73 2.71 9.14 -5.93
N GLY A 74 2.20 10.35 -5.66
CA GLY A 74 3.04 11.55 -5.45
C GLY A 74 4.00 11.42 -4.26
N MET A 75 3.68 10.55 -3.30
CA MET A 75 4.48 10.25 -2.10
C MET A 75 5.29 8.95 -2.23
N ASN A 76 5.39 8.38 -3.43
CA ASN A 76 6.07 7.09 -3.68
C ASN A 76 5.42 5.91 -2.93
N LEU A 77 4.10 5.98 -2.73
CA LEU A 77 3.27 4.91 -2.19
C LEU A 77 2.35 4.40 -3.30
N ASP A 78 2.21 3.08 -3.39
CA ASP A 78 1.23 2.39 -4.23
C ASP A 78 0.25 1.63 -3.34
N VAL A 79 -1.03 1.62 -3.70
CA VAL A 79 -2.07 0.91 -2.94
C VAL A 79 -2.75 -0.07 -3.87
N ARG A 80 -2.79 -1.34 -3.46
CA ARG A 80 -3.35 -2.42 -4.28
C ARG A 80 -4.41 -3.18 -3.50
N LEU A 81 -5.50 -3.50 -4.17
CA LEU A 81 -6.50 -4.42 -3.66
C LEU A 81 -6.13 -5.86 -4.04
N GLU A 82 -5.99 -6.72 -3.05
CA GLU A 82 -5.89 -8.17 -3.21
C GLU A 82 -7.18 -8.83 -2.69
N THR A 83 -7.90 -9.53 -3.56
CA THR A 83 -9.10 -10.29 -3.15
C THR A 83 -8.70 -11.72 -2.79
N VAL A 84 -8.90 -12.12 -1.55
CA VAL A 84 -8.48 -13.42 -1.02
C VAL A 84 -9.70 -14.34 -0.89
N PRO A 85 -9.83 -15.39 -1.72
CA PRO A 85 -10.97 -16.31 -1.66
C PRO A 85 -10.83 -17.29 -0.48
N VAL A 86 -11.84 -17.33 0.39
CA VAL A 86 -11.90 -18.23 1.55
C VAL A 86 -12.85 -19.39 1.24
N ARG A 87 -12.33 -20.62 1.17
CA ARG A 87 -13.04 -21.81 0.65
C ARG A 87 -14.00 -22.47 1.64
N GLN A 88 -13.63 -22.54 2.91
CA GLN A 88 -14.47 -23.08 3.97
C GLN A 88 -14.09 -22.43 5.30
N THR A 89 -15.12 -22.12 6.05
CA THR A 89 -15.06 -21.86 7.48
C THR A 89 -14.86 -23.21 8.16
N THR A 90 -13.62 -23.68 8.27
CA THR A 90 -13.31 -24.64 9.35
C THR A 90 -13.71 -23.98 10.67
N ASP A 91 -14.09 -24.74 11.70
CA ASP A 91 -14.76 -24.27 12.95
C ASP A 91 -14.10 -23.10 13.72
N ASN A 92 -12.99 -22.53 13.22
CA ASN A 92 -12.33 -21.31 13.71
C ASN A 92 -12.28 -20.13 12.70
N LYS A 93 -12.90 -20.24 11.52
CA LYS A 93 -12.88 -19.20 10.45
C LYS A 93 -14.26 -18.73 10.00
N THR A 94 -15.31 -19.18 10.68
CA THR A 94 -16.73 -18.83 10.44
C THR A 94 -17.09 -17.35 10.68
N GLY A 95 -16.10 -16.47 10.83
CA GLY A 95 -16.27 -15.01 10.89
C GLY A 95 -15.26 -14.23 10.04
N SER A 96 -14.57 -14.88 9.09
CA SER A 96 -13.50 -14.26 8.27
C SER A 96 -13.97 -13.67 6.94
N PHE A 97 -15.24 -13.86 6.56
CA PHE A 97 -15.78 -13.19 5.38
C PHE A 97 -15.96 -11.71 5.66
N ASN A 98 -15.67 -10.89 4.65
CA ASN A 98 -15.68 -9.44 4.75
C ASN A 98 -14.64 -8.86 5.72
N THR A 99 -13.62 -9.64 6.12
CA THR A 99 -12.44 -9.08 6.77
C THR A 99 -11.65 -8.24 5.77
N VAL A 100 -11.17 -7.09 6.23
CA VAL A 100 -10.26 -6.22 5.50
C VAL A 100 -9.02 -6.03 6.34
N SER A 101 -7.86 -6.16 5.72
CA SER A 101 -6.57 -6.01 6.38
C SER A 101 -5.56 -5.33 5.47
N PHE A 102 -4.48 -4.87 6.08
CA PHE A 102 -3.47 -4.06 5.45
C PHE A 102 -2.10 -4.66 5.70
N LEU A 103 -1.29 -4.72 4.66
CA LEU A 103 0.08 -5.23 4.71
C LEU A 103 0.98 -4.30 3.91
N ALA A 104 2.09 -3.86 4.47
CA ALA A 104 3.05 -3.00 3.77
C ALA A 104 4.49 -3.37 4.18
N PRO A 105 5.00 -4.52 3.72
CA PRO A 105 6.22 -5.12 4.25
C PRO A 105 7.46 -4.28 3.89
N ASP A 106 7.45 -3.65 2.72
CA ASP A 106 8.50 -2.73 2.26
C ASP A 106 8.43 -1.35 2.94
N ALA A 107 7.39 -1.11 3.73
CA ALA A 107 7.03 0.20 4.26
C ALA A 107 6.90 0.21 5.80
N GLY A 108 7.43 -0.81 6.48
CA GLY A 108 7.49 -0.83 7.95
C GLY A 108 6.26 -1.44 8.65
N ILE A 109 5.34 -2.04 7.90
CA ILE A 109 4.24 -2.86 8.45
C ILE A 109 4.52 -4.32 8.05
N PRO A 110 5.33 -5.04 8.86
CA PRO A 110 5.79 -6.39 8.51
C PRO A 110 4.68 -7.43 8.61
N ASP A 111 3.75 -7.22 9.54
CA ASP A 111 2.64 -8.12 9.82
C ASP A 111 1.33 -7.53 9.29
N GLU A 112 0.40 -8.41 8.93
CA GLU A 112 -0.92 -8.03 8.47
C GLU A 112 -1.75 -7.46 9.62
N VAL A 113 -2.28 -6.24 9.47
CA VAL A 113 -3.10 -5.55 10.49
C VAL A 113 -4.53 -5.45 9.99
N THR A 114 -5.49 -5.86 10.82
CA THR A 114 -6.91 -5.84 10.43
C THR A 114 -7.53 -4.45 10.61
N ILE A 115 -8.63 -4.17 9.88
CA ILE A 115 -9.29 -2.86 9.97
C ILE A 115 -9.86 -2.60 11.38
N GLU A 116 -10.33 -3.63 12.07
CA GLU A 116 -10.82 -3.57 13.45
C GLU A 116 -9.70 -3.17 14.43
N GLU A 117 -8.50 -3.72 14.26
CA GLU A 117 -7.33 -3.33 15.05
C GLU A 117 -6.94 -1.87 14.79
N LEU A 118 -6.95 -1.43 13.52
CA LEU A 118 -6.61 -0.05 13.17
C LEU A 118 -7.60 0.97 13.72
N LEU A 119 -8.89 0.61 13.79
CA LEU A 119 -9.98 1.48 14.21
C LEU A 119 -10.37 1.31 15.68
N ASP A 120 -9.75 0.37 16.41
CA ASP A 120 -10.13 -0.02 17.77
C ASP A 120 -11.63 -0.40 17.86
N ALA A 121 -12.09 -1.18 16.88
CA ALA A 121 -13.48 -1.57 16.73
C ALA A 121 -13.73 -3.00 17.22
N GLU A 122 -14.92 -3.25 17.75
CA GLU A 122 -15.37 -4.60 18.12
C GLU A 122 -15.84 -5.35 16.86
N VAL A 123 -15.62 -6.66 16.82
CA VAL A 123 -16.15 -7.53 15.75
C VAL A 123 -17.17 -8.49 16.34
N ARG A 124 -18.37 -8.49 15.75
CA ARG A 124 -19.42 -9.47 16.05
C ARG A 124 -19.59 -10.42 14.89
N THR A 125 -19.80 -11.69 15.21
CA THR A 125 -20.08 -12.73 14.21
C THR A 125 -21.36 -13.45 14.58
N GLU A 126 -22.40 -13.28 13.77
CA GLU A 126 -23.69 -13.96 13.95
C GLU A 126 -24.05 -14.74 12.69
N GLY A 127 -24.33 -16.04 12.82
CA GLY A 127 -24.73 -16.89 11.69
C GLY A 127 -23.73 -16.95 10.53
N GLY A 128 -22.46 -16.62 10.77
CA GLY A 128 -21.41 -16.55 9.75
C GLY A 128 -21.21 -15.18 9.10
N ALA A 129 -22.02 -14.18 9.46
CA ALA A 129 -21.89 -12.80 9.01
C ALA A 129 -21.02 -12.00 9.99
N ARG A 130 -20.02 -11.30 9.45
CA ARG A 130 -19.13 -10.40 10.20
C ARG A 130 -19.72 -8.98 10.22
N THR A 131 -19.80 -8.40 11.41
CA THR A 131 -20.23 -7.01 11.64
C THR A 131 -19.17 -6.29 12.44
N LEU A 132 -18.72 -5.13 11.96
CA LEU A 132 -17.82 -4.23 12.67
C LEU A 132 -18.64 -3.27 13.54
N VAL A 133 -18.30 -3.10 14.80
CA VAL A 133 -18.98 -2.18 15.72
C VAL A 133 -18.00 -1.10 16.16
N LEU A 134 -18.29 0.15 15.80
CA LEU A 134 -17.46 1.31 16.13
C LEU A 134 -18.35 2.39 16.75
N ASN A 135 -18.01 2.83 17.97
CA ASN A 135 -18.77 3.84 18.72
C ASN A 135 -20.29 3.52 18.84
N GLY A 136 -20.63 2.23 18.99
CA GLY A 136 -22.02 1.76 19.07
C GLY A 136 -22.77 1.69 17.74
N VAL A 137 -22.11 1.99 16.61
CA VAL A 137 -22.68 1.85 15.27
C VAL A 137 -22.20 0.55 14.64
N GLU A 138 -23.12 -0.21 14.05
CA GLU A 138 -22.86 -1.51 13.45
C GLU A 138 -22.75 -1.43 11.92
N TYR A 139 -21.72 -2.06 11.37
CA TYR A 139 -21.41 -2.06 9.94
C TYR A 139 -21.27 -3.51 9.43
N GLY A 140 -22.29 -4.00 8.73
CA GLY A 140 -22.21 -5.26 8.00
C GLY A 140 -21.31 -5.12 6.76
N ALA A 141 -21.50 -4.05 5.98
CA ALA A 141 -20.60 -3.61 4.93
C ALA A 141 -19.77 -2.41 5.39
N LEU A 142 -18.50 -2.36 5.01
CA LEU A 142 -17.62 -1.28 5.40
C LEU A 142 -17.86 -0.07 4.47
N PRO A 143 -18.26 1.09 5.01
CA PRO A 143 -18.47 2.30 4.22
C PRO A 143 -17.12 2.92 3.82
N LYS A 144 -17.14 3.78 2.80
CA LYS A 144 -15.93 4.39 2.23
C LYS A 144 -15.15 5.19 3.28
N GLU A 145 -15.84 5.82 4.21
CA GLU A 145 -15.27 6.68 5.24
C GLU A 145 -14.36 5.87 6.18
N LEU A 146 -14.82 4.68 6.62
CA LEU A 146 -14.01 3.80 7.48
C LEU A 146 -12.80 3.22 6.72
N ILE A 147 -12.99 2.85 5.46
CA ILE A 147 -11.90 2.35 4.62
C ILE A 147 -10.85 3.45 4.40
N THR A 148 -11.30 4.69 4.17
CA THR A 148 -10.42 5.85 3.98
C THR A 148 -9.63 6.15 5.26
N ASP A 149 -10.28 6.19 6.44
CA ASP A 149 -9.60 6.40 7.72
C ASP A 149 -8.52 5.34 7.96
N ALA A 150 -8.86 4.06 7.74
CA ALA A 150 -7.92 2.95 7.88
C ALA A 150 -6.71 3.09 6.93
N ILE A 151 -6.91 3.38 5.64
CA ILE A 151 -5.81 3.58 4.70
C ILE A 151 -4.94 4.77 5.12
N VAL A 152 -5.54 5.87 5.58
CA VAL A 152 -4.79 7.05 6.04
C VAL A 152 -3.92 6.71 7.25
N ARG A 153 -4.44 5.96 8.24
CA ARG A 153 -3.66 5.48 9.39
C ARG A 153 -2.48 4.63 8.96
N VAL A 154 -2.69 3.70 8.03
CA VAL A 154 -1.63 2.84 7.45
C VAL A 154 -0.59 3.69 6.73
N VAL A 155 -1.01 4.63 5.87
CA VAL A 155 -0.11 5.54 5.17
C VAL A 155 0.77 6.32 6.16
N PHE A 156 0.20 6.87 7.23
CA PHE A 156 0.99 7.57 8.25
C PHE A 156 1.95 6.65 9.01
N ALA A 157 1.52 5.43 9.36
CA ALA A 157 2.39 4.44 9.96
C ALA A 157 3.60 4.11 9.04
N THR A 158 3.37 4.00 7.73
CA THR A 158 4.46 3.72 6.77
C THR A 158 5.45 4.86 6.56
N MET A 159 5.06 6.11 6.84
CA MET A 159 5.92 7.28 6.70
C MET A 159 6.76 7.56 7.95
N GLY A 160 6.70 6.71 8.97
CA GLY A 160 7.39 6.92 10.25
C GLY A 160 6.60 7.79 11.23
N GLY A 161 5.29 7.97 11.00
CA GLY A 161 4.40 8.69 11.91
C GLY A 161 4.08 7.88 13.16
N CYS A 162 4.67 8.28 14.29
CA CYS A 162 4.38 7.85 15.67
C CYS A 162 4.48 6.34 15.93
N GLY A 163 5.72 5.85 15.99
CA GLY A 163 6.02 4.62 16.72
C GLY A 163 5.73 4.80 18.21
N GLY A 164 4.73 4.07 18.72
CA GLY A 164 4.60 3.74 20.14
C GLY A 164 3.74 4.70 20.97
N GLY A 165 2.42 4.50 20.96
CA GLY A 165 1.50 5.13 21.89
C GLY A 165 0.17 5.44 21.23
N GLY A 166 -0.94 5.06 21.86
CA GLY A 166 -2.29 5.14 21.30
C GLY A 166 -2.63 6.48 20.65
N CYS A 167 -3.61 6.43 19.73
CA CYS A 167 -4.15 7.52 18.92
C CYS A 167 -4.79 8.71 19.70
N GLY A 168 -4.42 8.92 20.96
CA GLY A 168 -4.90 10.00 21.83
C GLY A 168 -4.20 11.35 21.66
N THR A 169 -3.10 11.45 20.92
CA THR A 169 -2.39 12.73 20.75
C THR A 169 -1.69 12.85 19.39
N CYS A 170 -2.35 13.48 18.42
CA CYS A 170 -1.69 14.13 17.27
C CYS A 170 -1.07 15.48 17.65
N THR A 171 -0.71 15.67 18.92
CA THR A 171 -0.11 16.90 19.46
C THR A 171 1.40 16.75 19.45
N GLY A 172 2.04 17.09 18.33
CA GLY A 172 3.48 17.34 18.30
C GLY A 172 4.24 16.60 17.21
N CYS A 173 4.24 17.17 16.00
CA CYS A 173 5.43 17.13 15.17
C CYS A 173 6.53 17.93 15.90
N PRO A 174 7.71 17.36 16.17
CA PRO A 174 8.85 18.17 16.60
C PRO A 174 9.46 18.91 15.39
N GLU A 175 9.91 20.15 15.62
CA GLU A 175 10.91 20.81 14.78
C GLU A 175 12.25 20.06 14.81
#